data_AF-A0A919K2Y4-F1
#
_entry.id   AF-A0A919K2Y4-F1
#
_cell.length_a   1.000
_cell.length_b   1.000
_cell.length_c   1.000
_cell.angle_alpha   90.00
_cell.angle_beta   90.00
_cell.angle_gamma   90.00
#
_symmetry.space_group_name_H-M   'P 1'
#
loop_
_entity.id
_entity.type
_entity.pdbx_description
1 polymer ?
#
loop_
_entity_poly.entity_id
_entity_poly.type
_entity_poly.pdbx_seq_one_letter_code
_entity_poly.pdbx_strand_id
1 'polypeptide(L)'
;MFVQWCVKGLSLQDDDAACRIIDDRQGLVCQWWRTSVDIDPAEVADKLTPQALDQHVNHFTDPDPSTGRPFNQVSPFISLSAGTVERDAVARTNWVRRARRTALHFGTEFGWKTTAYLYPCWVILAPRNAVEIQHVAEEVRDLNTYRHYSPFQTEGEIVAKIEVPDNHIQCCEKWELVGGPAGFYRRVWSHPNPRFVRPERLTNVRELI
;
A
#
# COMPACT_ATOMS: atom_id res chain seq x y z
N MET A 1 0.14 19.40 3.53
CA MET A 1 -0.44 18.22 2.87
C MET A 1 0.17 18.14 1.48
N PHE A 2 0.60 16.97 1.03
CA PHE A 2 1.19 16.78 -0.30
C PHE A 2 0.67 15.48 -0.92
N VAL A 3 0.80 15.33 -2.23
CA VAL A 3 0.46 14.06 -2.89
C VAL A 3 1.69 13.16 -2.91
N GLN A 4 1.53 11.91 -2.52
CA GLN A 4 2.56 10.87 -2.57
C GLN A 4 2.14 9.82 -3.60
N TRP A 5 2.98 9.59 -4.61
CA TRP A 5 2.84 8.39 -5.42
C TRP A 5 3.23 7.15 -4.62
N CYS A 6 2.49 6.07 -4.84
CA CYS A 6 2.70 4.77 -4.22
C CYS A 6 2.47 3.64 -5.24
N VAL A 7 2.83 2.43 -4.85
CA VAL A 7 2.49 1.20 -5.58
C VAL A 7 1.93 0.19 -4.59
N LYS A 8 0.77 -0.40 -4.93
CA LYS A 8 0.27 -1.59 -4.24
C LYS A 8 0.61 -2.83 -5.04
N GLY A 9 1.19 -3.84 -4.38
CA GLY A 9 1.29 -5.18 -4.94
C GLY A 9 0.21 -6.09 -4.37
N LEU A 10 -0.43 -6.89 -5.23
CA LEU A 10 -1.42 -7.88 -4.84
C LEU A 10 -1.15 -9.23 -5.53
N SER A 11 -1.39 -10.30 -4.78
CA SER A 11 -1.58 -11.65 -5.29
C SER A 11 -3.09 -11.82 -5.52
N LEU A 12 -3.49 -12.09 -6.76
CA LEU A 12 -4.88 -12.29 -7.16
C LEU A 12 -5.00 -13.59 -7.97
N GLN A 13 -6.22 -14.12 -8.04
CA GLN A 13 -6.49 -15.42 -8.66
C GLN A 13 -6.20 -15.43 -10.16
N ASP A 14 -6.60 -14.39 -10.88
CA ASP A 14 -6.51 -14.30 -12.34
C ASP A 14 -6.47 -12.84 -12.83
N ASP A 15 -6.25 -12.68 -14.14
CA ASP A 15 -6.15 -11.39 -14.82
C ASP A 15 -7.49 -10.63 -14.75
N ASP A 16 -8.63 -11.33 -14.80
CA ASP A 16 -9.97 -10.72 -14.73
C ASP A 16 -10.26 -10.12 -13.36
N ALA A 17 -9.87 -10.82 -12.28
CA ALA A 17 -9.94 -10.28 -10.91
C ALA A 17 -9.06 -9.03 -10.75
N ALA A 18 -7.92 -8.98 -11.44
CA ALA A 18 -7.03 -7.83 -11.41
C ALA A 18 -7.63 -6.62 -12.16
N CYS A 19 -8.20 -6.83 -13.34
CA CYS A 19 -8.82 -5.76 -14.12
C CYS A 19 -10.10 -5.21 -13.47
N ARG A 20 -10.91 -6.06 -12.82
CA ARG A 20 -12.16 -5.65 -12.13
C ARG A 20 -11.98 -4.55 -11.08
N ILE A 21 -10.82 -4.50 -10.40
CA ILE A 21 -10.51 -3.43 -9.45
C ILE A 21 -10.65 -2.04 -10.09
N ILE A 22 -10.28 -1.92 -11.37
CA ILE A 22 -10.41 -0.70 -12.17
C ILE A 22 -11.77 -0.66 -12.88
N ASP A 23 -12.13 -1.74 -13.57
CA ASP A 23 -13.29 -1.75 -14.48
C ASP A 23 -14.62 -1.57 -13.74
N ASP A 24 -14.74 -2.17 -12.56
CA ASP A 24 -15.93 -2.06 -11.70
C ASP A 24 -15.89 -0.80 -10.81
N ARG A 25 -14.83 0.02 -10.92
CA ARG A 25 -14.61 1.24 -10.13
C ARG A 25 -14.53 0.99 -8.62
N GLN A 26 -14.13 -0.22 -8.23
CA GLN A 26 -13.99 -0.58 -6.84
C GLN A 26 -12.82 0.15 -6.17
N GLY A 27 -11.72 0.36 -6.89
CA GLY A 27 -10.48 0.85 -6.31
C GLY A 27 -9.82 -0.18 -5.38
N LEU A 28 -8.77 0.23 -4.66
CA LEU A 28 -8.13 -0.64 -3.68
C LEU A 28 -8.87 -0.49 -2.34
N VAL A 29 -9.56 -1.53 -1.89
CA VAL A 29 -10.25 -1.52 -0.59
C VAL A 29 -9.48 -2.32 0.46
N CYS A 30 -9.58 -1.90 1.72
CA CYS A 30 -8.95 -2.59 2.86
C CYS A 30 -9.61 -3.94 3.13
N GLN A 31 -8.91 -4.79 3.90
CA GLN A 31 -9.38 -6.15 4.14
C GLN A 31 -10.66 -6.18 4.98
N TRP A 32 -10.83 -5.23 5.91
CA TRP A 32 -12.09 -5.05 6.64
C TRP A 32 -13.27 -4.87 5.68
N TRP A 33 -13.19 -3.89 4.76
CA TRP A 33 -14.26 -3.64 3.78
C TRP A 33 -14.57 -4.90 2.96
N ARG A 34 -13.54 -5.59 2.45
CA ARG A 34 -13.74 -6.81 1.64
C ARG A 34 -14.57 -7.90 2.34
N THR A 35 -14.59 -7.90 3.66
CA THR A 35 -15.32 -8.90 4.46
C THR A 35 -16.59 -8.38 5.11
N SER A 36 -16.85 -7.07 5.00
CA SER A 36 -18.05 -6.42 5.53
C SER A 36 -19.15 -6.39 4.47
N VAL A 37 -20.41 -6.51 4.92
CA VAL A 37 -21.59 -6.33 4.07
C VAL A 37 -21.84 -4.84 3.84
N ASP A 38 -21.78 -4.06 4.92
CA ASP A 38 -21.89 -2.60 4.92
C ASP A 38 -20.84 -2.01 5.88
N ILE A 39 -20.50 -0.74 5.69
CA ILE A 39 -19.63 0.03 6.60
C ILE A 39 -20.42 1.24 7.08
N ASP A 40 -20.65 1.32 8.40
CA ASP A 40 -21.25 2.49 9.04
C ASP A 40 -20.19 3.58 9.31
N PRO A 41 -20.44 4.86 8.98
CA PRO A 41 -19.60 5.98 9.42
C PRO A 41 -19.20 5.96 10.91
N ALA A 42 -20.07 5.48 11.81
CA ALA A 42 -19.72 5.34 13.22
C ALA A 42 -18.60 4.30 13.44
N GLU A 43 -18.69 3.15 12.78
CA GLU A 43 -17.66 2.09 12.84
C GLU A 43 -16.32 2.55 12.25
N VAL A 44 -16.37 3.43 11.23
CA VAL A 44 -15.15 4.05 10.67
C VAL A 44 -14.41 4.82 11.75
N ALA A 45 -15.11 5.65 12.51
CA ALA A 45 -14.51 6.44 13.59
C ALA A 45 -13.89 5.55 14.69
N ASP A 46 -14.56 4.43 15.02
CA ASP A 46 -14.08 3.49 16.03
C ASP A 46 -12.87 2.67 15.57
N LYS A 47 -12.72 2.44 14.26
CA LYS A 47 -11.62 1.66 13.69
C LYS A 47 -10.40 2.48 13.32
N LEU A 48 -10.57 3.74 12.93
CA LEU A 48 -9.46 4.62 12.54
C LEU A 48 -8.81 5.27 13.75
N THR A 49 -8.13 4.46 14.56
CA THR A 49 -7.45 4.93 15.78
C THR A 49 -5.93 4.73 15.72
N PRO A 50 -5.14 5.52 16.47
CA PRO A 50 -3.69 5.32 16.58
C PRO A 50 -3.31 3.91 17.04
N GLN A 51 -4.12 3.28 17.91
CA GLN A 51 -3.90 1.90 18.35
C GLN A 51 -4.10 0.90 17.21
N ALA A 52 -5.15 1.06 16.40
CA ALA A 52 -5.37 0.21 15.24
C ALA A 52 -4.26 0.38 14.19
N LEU A 53 -3.72 1.60 14.04
CA LEU A 53 -2.58 1.84 13.16
C LEU A 53 -1.32 1.15 13.68
N ASP A 54 -1.04 1.25 14.98
CA ASP A 54 0.06 0.53 15.60
C ASP A 54 -0.08 -0.99 15.43
N GLN A 55 -1.29 -1.54 15.60
CA GLN A 55 -1.56 -2.94 15.33
C GLN A 55 -1.33 -3.32 13.87
N HIS A 56 -1.74 -2.47 12.93
CA HIS A 56 -1.48 -2.69 11.50
C HIS A 56 0.01 -2.80 11.20
N VAL A 57 0.79 -1.90 11.77
CA VAL A 57 2.21 -1.73 11.44
C VAL A 57 3.08 -2.72 12.20
N ASN A 58 2.79 -2.98 13.48
CA ASN A 58 3.69 -3.71 14.37
C ASN A 58 3.16 -5.08 14.79
N HIS A 59 1.84 -5.29 14.74
CA HIS A 59 1.16 -6.49 15.25
C HIS A 59 0.22 -7.10 14.19
N PHE A 60 0.63 -7.05 12.92
CA PHE A 60 -0.25 -7.31 11.77
C PHE A 60 -0.91 -8.70 11.78
N THR A 61 -0.24 -9.71 12.33
CA THR A 61 -0.76 -11.08 12.43
C THR A 61 -1.34 -11.43 13.79
N ASP A 62 -1.20 -10.54 14.78
CA ASP A 62 -1.68 -10.79 16.13
C ASP A 62 -3.22 -10.75 16.15
N PRO A 63 -3.87 -11.50 17.06
CA PRO A 63 -5.31 -11.44 17.19
C PRO A 63 -5.78 -10.04 17.59
N ASP A 64 -6.73 -9.51 16.85
CA ASP A 64 -7.45 -8.31 17.23
C ASP A 64 -8.24 -8.58 18.53
N PRO A 65 -8.06 -7.78 19.60
CA PRO A 65 -8.77 -7.98 20.86
C PRO A 65 -10.29 -7.94 20.73
N SER A 66 -10.83 -7.24 19.72
CA SER A 66 -12.28 -7.07 19.57
C SER A 66 -12.96 -8.24 18.84
N THR A 67 -12.28 -8.82 17.84
CA THR A 67 -12.85 -9.88 17.00
C THR A 67 -12.22 -11.26 17.22
N GLY A 68 -11.06 -11.33 17.87
CA GLY A 68 -10.25 -12.55 18.02
C GLY A 68 -9.61 -13.06 16.72
N ARG A 69 -9.82 -12.36 15.59
CA ARG A 69 -9.26 -12.71 14.28
C ARG A 69 -7.88 -12.06 14.10
N PRO A 70 -6.99 -12.64 13.28
CA PRO A 70 -5.74 -11.97 12.92
C PRO A 70 -5.98 -10.56 12.38
N PHE A 71 -5.24 -9.56 12.87
CA PHE A 71 -5.51 -8.15 12.58
C PHE A 71 -5.48 -7.83 11.09
N ASN A 72 -4.59 -8.48 10.32
CA ASN A 72 -4.52 -8.37 8.86
C ASN A 72 -5.82 -8.69 8.13
N GLN A 73 -6.72 -9.48 8.73
CA GLN A 73 -8.02 -9.83 8.16
C GLN A 73 -9.12 -8.82 8.46
N VAL A 74 -8.92 -7.95 9.45
CA VAL A 74 -9.90 -6.98 9.93
C VAL A 74 -9.36 -5.55 9.92
N SER A 75 -8.19 -5.36 9.31
CA SER A 75 -7.52 -4.07 9.30
C SER A 75 -8.27 -3.07 8.43
N PRO A 76 -8.52 -1.84 8.92
CA PRO A 76 -9.12 -0.77 8.15
C PRO A 76 -8.10 -0.06 7.24
N PHE A 77 -6.87 -0.57 7.16
CA PHE A 77 -5.74 0.08 6.51
C PHE A 77 -5.24 -0.69 5.28
N ILE A 78 -4.58 0.03 4.38
CA ILE A 78 -3.99 -0.49 3.16
C ILE A 78 -2.52 -0.08 3.11
N SER A 79 -1.61 -1.03 3.30
CA SER A 79 -0.17 -0.80 3.10
C SER A 79 0.13 -0.54 1.62
N LEU A 80 0.80 0.58 1.35
CA LEU A 80 1.30 0.97 0.04
C LEU A 80 2.82 1.20 0.11
N SER A 81 3.52 0.93 -0.98
CA SER A 81 4.98 1.16 -1.06
C SER A 81 5.27 2.48 -1.78
N ALA A 82 5.98 3.40 -1.14
CA ALA A 82 6.48 4.64 -1.76
C ALA A 82 7.99 4.59 -2.05
N GLY A 83 8.69 3.56 -1.56
CA GLY A 83 10.12 3.42 -1.65
C GLY A 83 10.85 4.23 -0.58
N THR A 84 12.11 3.92 -0.32
CA THR A 84 12.90 4.62 0.68
C THR A 84 14.38 4.63 0.31
N VAL A 85 15.12 5.54 0.94
CA VAL A 85 16.57 5.64 0.80
C VAL A 85 17.20 5.44 2.16
N GLU A 86 17.90 4.33 2.30
CA GLU A 86 18.70 4.00 3.47
C GLU A 86 20.09 4.60 3.31
N ARG A 87 20.54 5.40 4.30
CA ARG A 87 21.87 6.02 4.28
C ARG A 87 22.84 5.14 5.05
N ASP A 88 23.81 4.56 4.35
CA ASP A 88 24.94 3.88 4.99
C ASP A 88 26.04 4.93 5.26
N ALA A 89 26.11 5.39 6.50
CA ALA A 89 27.08 6.40 6.92
C ALA A 89 28.53 5.89 6.89
N VAL A 90 28.73 4.58 7.07
CA VAL A 90 30.07 3.96 7.11
C VAL A 90 30.62 3.82 5.70
N ALA A 91 29.82 3.28 4.78
CA ALA A 91 30.18 3.18 3.37
C ALA A 91 30.04 4.51 2.62
N ARG A 92 29.39 5.51 3.23
CA ARG A 92 29.02 6.81 2.60
C ARG A 92 28.22 6.61 1.32
N THR A 93 27.33 5.63 1.32
CA THR A 93 26.47 5.27 0.19
C THR A 93 25.01 5.36 0.57
N ASN A 94 24.16 5.58 -0.44
CA ASN A 94 22.72 5.55 -0.29
C ASN A 94 22.19 4.28 -0.96
N TRP A 95 21.51 3.44 -0.18
CA TRP A 95 20.81 2.25 -0.66
C TRP A 95 19.36 2.60 -0.98
N VAL A 96 19.04 2.57 -2.28
CA VAL A 96 17.68 2.88 -2.74
C VAL A 96 16.84 1.61 -2.77
N ARG A 97 15.76 1.59 -1.99
CA ARG A 97 14.76 0.53 -1.99
C ARG A 97 13.54 1.03 -2.75
N ARG A 98 13.46 0.60 -4.02
CA ARG A 98 12.44 1.08 -4.94
C ARG A 98 11.05 0.59 -4.57
N ALA A 99 10.06 1.47 -4.62
CA ALA A 99 8.65 1.19 -4.33
C ALA A 99 8.14 -0.06 -5.06
N ARG A 100 8.42 -0.11 -6.37
CA ARG A 100 8.00 -1.22 -7.25
C ARG A 100 8.61 -2.56 -6.84
N ARG A 101 9.86 -2.58 -6.36
CA ARG A 101 10.51 -3.82 -5.92
C ARG A 101 9.84 -4.37 -4.67
N THR A 102 9.55 -3.49 -3.70
CA THR A 102 8.79 -3.85 -2.49
C THR A 102 7.40 -4.36 -2.85
N ALA A 103 6.68 -3.65 -3.72
CA ALA A 103 5.35 -4.05 -4.17
C ALA A 103 5.36 -5.41 -4.90
N LEU A 104 6.37 -5.70 -5.74
CA LEU A 104 6.54 -7.00 -6.38
C LEU A 104 6.77 -8.12 -5.36
N HIS A 105 7.55 -7.85 -4.32
CA HIS A 105 7.80 -8.81 -3.26
C HIS A 105 6.51 -9.18 -2.52
N PHE A 106 5.68 -8.19 -2.18
CA PHE A 106 4.36 -8.44 -1.58
C PHE A 106 3.38 -9.12 -2.55
N GLY A 107 3.33 -8.66 -3.79
CA GLY A 107 2.41 -9.19 -4.81
C GLY A 107 2.72 -10.63 -5.22
N THR A 108 3.97 -11.08 -5.06
CA THR A 108 4.37 -12.49 -5.23
C THR A 108 4.31 -13.30 -3.94
N GLU A 109 3.73 -12.75 -2.87
CA GLU A 109 3.77 -13.36 -1.53
C GLU A 109 5.19 -13.79 -1.18
N PHE A 110 6.15 -12.87 -1.17
CA PHE A 110 7.55 -13.17 -0.84
C PHE A 110 8.21 -14.25 -1.73
N GLY A 111 7.72 -14.41 -2.96
CA GLY A 111 8.18 -15.41 -3.93
C GLY A 111 7.45 -16.75 -3.89
N TRP A 112 6.42 -16.91 -3.04
CA TRP A 112 5.56 -18.09 -3.02
C TRP A 112 4.66 -18.18 -4.28
N LYS A 113 4.38 -17.05 -4.92
CA LYS A 113 3.65 -16.94 -6.18
C LYS A 113 4.58 -16.45 -7.29
N THR A 114 4.32 -16.89 -8.51
CA THR A 114 5.08 -16.45 -9.69
C THR A 114 4.47 -15.23 -10.36
N THR A 115 3.24 -14.84 -10.00
CA THR A 115 2.53 -13.71 -10.60
C THR A 115 2.25 -12.65 -9.53
N ALA A 116 2.41 -11.39 -9.89
CA ALA A 116 2.05 -10.23 -9.08
C ALA A 116 1.31 -9.19 -9.93
N TYR A 117 0.30 -8.57 -9.34
CA TYR A 117 -0.38 -7.42 -9.93
C TYR A 117 0.02 -6.16 -9.19
N LEU A 118 0.50 -5.16 -9.92
CA LEU A 118 0.86 -3.86 -9.37
C LEU A 118 -0.17 -2.82 -9.74
N TYR A 119 -0.47 -1.95 -8.78
CA TYR A 119 -1.36 -0.80 -8.93
C TYR A 119 -0.59 0.46 -8.53
N PRO A 120 0.08 1.13 -9.48
CA PRO A 120 0.60 2.48 -9.28
C PRO A 120 -0.57 3.43 -9.01
N CYS A 121 -0.51 4.15 -7.90
CA CYS A 121 -1.56 5.06 -7.46
C CYS A 121 -0.97 6.23 -6.70
N TRP A 122 -1.78 7.23 -6.38
CA TRP A 122 -1.38 8.31 -5.49
C TRP A 122 -2.33 8.47 -4.32
N VAL A 123 -1.81 8.99 -3.21
CA VAL A 123 -2.59 9.29 -2.00
C VAL A 123 -2.21 10.66 -1.47
N ILE A 124 -3.11 11.24 -0.67
CA ILE A 124 -2.90 12.52 -0.01
C ILE A 124 -2.27 12.26 1.34
N LEU A 125 -1.10 12.85 1.62
CA LEU A 125 -0.43 12.70 2.90
C LEU A 125 -0.52 13.96 3.75
N ALA A 126 -0.90 13.80 5.02
CA ALA A 126 -0.88 14.86 6.00
C ALA A 126 0.56 15.08 6.53
N PRO A 127 0.94 16.33 6.89
CA PRO A 127 2.26 16.61 7.45
C PRO A 127 2.41 16.18 8.92
N ARG A 128 1.32 15.74 9.56
CA ARG A 128 1.24 15.24 10.93
C ARG A 128 0.28 14.06 10.94
N ASN A 129 0.48 13.16 11.89
CA ASN A 129 -0.40 12.01 12.05
C ASN A 129 -1.84 12.47 12.26
N ALA A 130 -2.77 11.89 11.51
CA ALA A 130 -4.17 12.26 11.53
C ALA A 130 -5.04 11.02 11.27
N VAL A 131 -4.82 9.96 12.05
CA VAL A 131 -5.35 8.62 11.78
C VAL A 131 -6.87 8.62 11.61
N GLU A 132 -7.55 9.44 12.40
CA GLU A 132 -8.99 9.61 12.43
C GLU A 132 -9.55 10.24 11.15
N ILE A 133 -8.71 10.94 10.36
CA ILE A 133 -9.10 11.57 9.10
C ILE A 133 -8.97 10.56 7.96
N GLN A 134 -10.09 9.95 7.56
CA GLN A 134 -10.14 8.89 6.54
C GLN A 134 -9.43 9.23 5.23
N HIS A 135 -9.57 10.46 4.72
CA HIS A 135 -9.11 10.80 3.36
C HIS A 135 -7.64 11.19 3.25
N VAL A 136 -6.87 11.10 4.34
CA VAL A 136 -5.42 11.30 4.32
C VAL A 136 -4.71 10.02 4.75
N ALA A 137 -3.67 9.66 4.02
CA ALA A 137 -2.80 8.55 4.34
C ALA A 137 -1.78 8.94 5.41
N GLU A 138 -1.27 7.93 6.11
CA GLU A 138 -0.22 8.06 7.13
C GLU A 138 1.10 7.56 6.55
N GLU A 139 2.15 8.37 6.66
CA GLU A 139 3.51 7.87 6.43
C GLU A 139 3.92 7.14 7.70
N VAL A 140 4.14 5.82 7.62
CA VAL A 140 4.38 5.00 8.81
C VAL A 140 5.81 4.45 8.92
N ARG A 141 6.58 4.49 7.83
CA ARG A 141 7.93 3.93 7.77
C ARG A 141 8.87 4.73 6.85
N ASP A 142 9.06 6.03 7.15
CA ASP A 142 10.19 6.83 6.64
C ASP A 142 11.26 7.03 7.73
N LEU A 143 12.52 6.83 7.34
CA LEU A 143 13.72 7.02 8.16
C LEU A 143 13.84 8.44 8.70
N ASN A 144 13.27 9.45 8.03
CA ASN A 144 13.34 10.84 8.49
C ASN A 144 12.22 11.22 9.47
N THR A 145 11.15 10.41 9.56
CA THR A 145 9.95 10.71 10.36
C THR A 145 9.86 9.84 11.61
N TYR A 146 10.33 8.58 11.56
CA TYR A 146 10.23 7.62 12.67
C TYR A 146 11.53 7.48 13.47
N ARG A 147 11.43 7.63 14.81
CA ARG A 147 12.57 7.55 15.74
C ARG A 147 12.77 6.18 16.40
N HIS A 148 11.76 5.31 16.34
CA HIS A 148 11.83 3.96 16.92
C HIS A 148 12.20 2.93 15.86
N TYR A 149 13.03 1.96 16.23
CA TYR A 149 13.49 0.90 15.33
C TYR A 149 12.34 -0.01 14.91
N SER A 150 12.26 -0.34 13.61
CA SER A 150 11.38 -1.37 13.07
C SER A 150 12.14 -2.19 12.01
N PRO A 151 12.03 -3.53 12.01
CA PRO A 151 12.71 -4.36 11.01
C PRO A 151 12.21 -4.10 9.57
N PHE A 152 11.03 -3.50 9.43
CA PHE A 152 10.41 -3.17 8.14
C PHE A 152 10.55 -1.70 7.76
N GLN A 153 11.29 -0.91 8.54
CA GLN A 153 11.51 0.53 8.32
C GLN A 153 12.02 0.84 6.90
N THR A 154 12.64 -0.14 6.25
CA THR A 154 13.23 0.00 4.93
C THR A 154 12.24 -0.23 3.77
N GLU A 155 10.95 -0.39 4.04
CA GLU A 155 9.93 -0.63 3.00
C GLU A 155 9.32 0.66 2.43
N GLY A 156 9.49 1.81 3.11
CA GLY A 156 8.91 3.09 2.69
C GLY A 156 7.38 3.01 2.67
N GLU A 157 6.79 2.49 3.74
CA GLU A 157 5.36 2.22 3.82
C GLU A 157 4.55 3.50 4.07
N ILE A 158 3.54 3.67 3.21
CA ILE A 158 2.46 4.64 3.37
C ILE A 158 1.17 3.83 3.59
N VAL A 159 0.40 4.20 4.59
CA VAL A 159 -0.85 3.52 4.93
C VAL A 159 -2.03 4.38 4.49
N ALA A 160 -2.76 3.91 3.49
CA ALA A 160 -4.08 4.46 3.15
C ALA A 160 -5.16 3.87 4.07
N LYS A 161 -6.28 4.58 4.21
CA LYS A 161 -7.38 4.19 5.10
C LYS A 161 -8.59 3.82 4.28
N ILE A 162 -9.16 2.66 4.56
CA ILE A 162 -10.42 2.15 4.03
C ILE A 162 -10.38 1.88 2.52
N GLU A 163 -10.08 2.88 1.69
CA GLU A 163 -9.99 2.77 0.25
C GLU A 163 -8.90 3.69 -0.35
N VAL A 164 -8.35 3.26 -1.49
CA VAL A 164 -7.74 4.14 -2.49
C VAL A 164 -8.70 4.18 -3.68
N PRO A 165 -9.35 5.33 -3.95
CA PRO A 165 -10.33 5.46 -5.02
C PRO A 165 -9.82 5.03 -6.39
N ASP A 166 -10.71 4.53 -7.24
CA ASP A 166 -10.36 4.04 -8.59
C ASP A 166 -9.63 5.11 -9.41
N ASN A 167 -10.11 6.34 -9.38
CA ASN A 167 -9.54 7.47 -10.11
C ASN A 167 -8.15 7.93 -9.61
N HIS A 168 -7.66 7.39 -8.49
CA HIS A 168 -6.28 7.60 -8.01
C HIS A 168 -5.32 6.52 -8.54
N ILE A 169 -5.84 5.45 -9.16
CA ILE A 169 -5.06 4.33 -9.69
C ILE A 169 -4.78 4.57 -11.16
N GLN A 170 -3.51 4.57 -11.54
CA GLN A 170 -3.08 4.84 -12.91
C GLN A 170 -3.37 3.68 -13.86
N CYS A 171 -3.04 2.47 -13.43
CA CYS A 171 -3.19 1.24 -14.20
C CYS A 171 -3.08 0.02 -13.29
N CYS A 172 -3.41 -1.14 -13.84
CA CYS A 172 -2.95 -2.42 -13.35
C CYS A 172 -1.79 -2.90 -14.23
N GLU A 173 -0.77 -3.51 -13.64
CA GLU A 173 0.32 -4.15 -14.35
C GLU A 173 0.47 -5.60 -13.87
N LYS A 174 0.51 -6.55 -14.81
CA LYS A 174 0.89 -7.93 -14.48
C LYS A 174 2.39 -8.12 -14.61
N TRP A 175 2.96 -8.76 -13.61
CA TRP A 175 4.36 -9.12 -13.55
C TRP A 175 4.51 -10.60 -13.24
N GLU A 176 5.54 -11.19 -13.83
CA GLU A 176 5.94 -12.58 -13.59
C GLU A 176 7.34 -12.65 -13.00
N LEU A 177 7.53 -13.49 -12.00
CA LEU A 177 8.81 -13.88 -11.45
C LEU A 177 9.37 -15.05 -12.26
N VAL A 178 10.41 -14.78 -13.05
CA VAL A 178 11.06 -15.75 -13.92
C VAL A 178 12.34 -16.26 -13.25
N GLY A 179 12.48 -17.57 -13.11
CA GLY A 179 13.68 -18.20 -12.53
C GLY A 179 13.63 -18.44 -11.01
N GLY A 180 12.44 -18.43 -10.41
CA GLY A 180 12.24 -18.74 -8.98
C GLY A 180 12.51 -17.55 -8.04
N PRO A 181 12.66 -17.78 -6.72
CA PRO A 181 12.75 -16.72 -5.70
C PRO A 181 13.93 -15.74 -5.87
N ALA A 182 15.03 -16.19 -6.50
CA ALA A 182 16.19 -15.36 -6.84
C ALA A 182 16.17 -14.87 -8.31
N GLY A 183 15.04 -15.09 -8.98
CA GLY A 183 14.81 -14.73 -10.37
C GLY A 183 14.63 -13.23 -10.60
N PHE A 184 14.23 -12.87 -11.80
CA PHE A 184 13.93 -11.48 -12.16
C PHE A 184 12.44 -11.30 -12.47
N TYR A 185 11.96 -10.08 -12.27
CA TYR A 185 10.59 -9.72 -12.57
C TYR A 185 10.49 -9.19 -14.00
N ARG A 186 9.51 -9.70 -14.74
CA ARG A 186 9.19 -9.25 -16.09
C ARG A 186 7.75 -8.76 -16.14
N ARG A 187 7.53 -7.55 -16.66
CA ARG A 187 6.17 -7.05 -16.93
C ARG A 187 5.60 -7.78 -18.13
N VAL A 188 4.42 -8.36 -17.97
CA VAL A 188 3.72 -9.11 -19.01
C VAL A 188 2.77 -8.20 -19.78
N TRP A 189 1.93 -7.46 -19.07
CA TRP A 189 0.99 -6.52 -19.65
C TRP A 189 0.69 -5.35 -18.71
N SER A 190 0.03 -4.32 -19.24
CA SER A 190 -0.55 -3.23 -18.46
C SER A 190 -1.97 -2.93 -18.94
N HIS A 191 -2.89 -2.77 -18.00
CA HIS A 191 -4.28 -2.38 -18.21
C HIS A 191 -4.48 -0.94 -17.70
N PRO A 192 -4.57 0.07 -18.59
CA PRO A 192 -4.66 1.46 -18.18
C PRO A 192 -6.04 1.80 -17.59
N ASN A 193 -6.08 2.66 -16.58
CA ASN A 193 -7.34 3.19 -16.07
C ASN A 193 -7.76 4.47 -16.81
N PRO A 194 -8.85 4.47 -17.60
CA PRO A 194 -9.30 5.66 -18.32
C PRO A 194 -9.84 6.77 -17.40
N ARG A 195 -10.16 6.46 -16.14
CA ARG A 195 -10.67 7.40 -15.14
C ARG A 195 -9.57 8.01 -14.28
N PHE A 196 -8.31 7.61 -14.50
CA PHE A 196 -7.19 8.11 -13.72
C PHE A 196 -7.10 9.64 -13.79
N VAL A 197 -7.09 10.26 -12.61
CA VAL A 197 -6.87 11.69 -12.45
C VAL A 197 -5.44 11.93 -12.03
N ARG A 198 -4.75 12.75 -12.81
CA ARG A 198 -3.38 13.18 -12.53
C ARG A 198 -3.30 14.02 -11.25
N PRO A 199 -2.42 13.69 -10.29
CA PRO A 199 -2.36 14.35 -8.99
C PRO A 199 -1.95 15.83 -9.03
N GLU A 200 -1.30 16.26 -10.11
CA GLU A 200 -0.87 17.65 -10.36
C GLU A 200 -2.04 18.65 -10.37
N ARG A 201 -3.28 18.16 -10.46
CA ARG A 201 -4.49 18.99 -10.34
C ARG A 201 -4.77 19.45 -8.91
N LEU A 202 -4.22 18.80 -7.89
CA LEU A 202 -4.55 19.06 -6.48
C LEU A 202 -3.52 19.98 -5.80
N THR A 203 -2.24 19.64 -5.88
CA THR A 203 -1.14 20.32 -5.19
C THR A 203 0.22 19.79 -5.68
N ASN A 204 1.32 20.16 -5.02
CA ASN A 204 2.65 19.62 -5.25
C ASN A 204 2.70 18.09 -5.07
N VAL A 205 3.40 17.42 -5.98
CA VAL A 205 3.49 15.96 -6.08
C VAL A 205 4.88 15.48 -5.68
N ARG A 206 4.95 14.45 -4.83
CA ARG A 206 6.15 13.65 -4.56
C ARG A 206 6.08 12.35 -5.38
N GLU A 207 7.08 12.16 -6.23
CA GLU A 207 7.24 10.99 -7.10
C GLU A 207 7.73 9.75 -6.33
N LEU A 208 7.59 8.58 -6.95
CA LEU A 208 8.13 7.32 -6.44
C LEU A 208 9.67 7.33 -6.45
N ILE A 209 10.25 6.61 -5.49
CA ILE A 209 11.69 6.28 -5.46
C ILE A 209 11.92 4.84 -5.93
#